data_AF-A0A1Y1CGJ3-F1
#
_entry.id   AF-A0A1Y1CGJ3-F1
#
_cell.length_a   1.000
_cell.length_b   1.000
_cell.length_c   1.000
_cell.angle_alpha   90.00
_cell.angle_beta   90.00
_cell.angle_gamma   90.00
#
_symmetry.space_group_name_H-M   'P 1'
#
loop_
_entity.id
_entity.type
_entity.pdbx_description
1 polymer ?
#
loop_
_entity_poly.entity_id
_entity_poly.type
_entity_poly.pdbx_seq_one_letter_code
_entity_poly.pdbx_strand_id
1 'polypeptide(L)'
;MIIAQEKKQTNLAEYILYMWQVEDIIRAYEFNIDKIDENIIKQFNQPEDKRNEIKAWYENLIEMMKIEKIEKMGHLQILKNNVNELYDYHVFLLTKGKDSAYNSHYQQALGNISEFRERSNATQENNDIEVCLTALYGILMLKLQEKKISKDTLAAITTFSQMISELTVKYKTFEEDKE
;
A
#
# COMPACT_ATOMS: atom_id res chain seq x y z
N MET A 1 -11.71 11.06 -0.78
CA MET A 1 -10.68 12.05 -0.39
C MET A 1 -9.76 12.34 -1.57
N ILE A 2 -9.44 13.62 -1.81
CA ILE A 2 -8.64 14.09 -2.95
C ILE A 2 -7.26 13.40 -3.00
N ILE A 3 -6.57 13.28 -1.87
CA ILE A 3 -5.24 12.62 -1.80
C ILE A 3 -5.29 11.16 -2.25
N ALA A 4 -6.31 10.42 -1.81
CA ALA A 4 -6.47 9.01 -2.19
C ALA A 4 -6.76 8.86 -3.69
N GLN A 5 -7.56 9.76 -4.27
CA GLN A 5 -7.86 9.78 -5.69
C GLN A 5 -6.62 10.15 -6.53
N GLU A 6 -5.89 11.18 -6.12
CA GLU A 6 -4.65 11.62 -6.76
C GLU A 6 -3.58 10.52 -6.71
N LYS A 7 -3.39 9.88 -5.55
CA LYS A 7 -2.45 8.75 -5.43
C LYS A 7 -2.84 7.58 -6.34
N LYS A 8 -4.13 7.24 -6.41
CA LYS A 8 -4.58 6.16 -7.30
C LYS A 8 -4.27 6.45 -8.77
N GLN A 9 -4.34 7.71 -9.19
CA GLN A 9 -4.04 8.16 -10.56
C GLN A 9 -2.54 8.33 -10.84
N THR A 10 -1.71 8.48 -9.80
CA THR A 10 -0.28 8.79 -9.95
C THR A 10 0.61 7.59 -9.66
N ASN A 11 0.33 6.85 -8.60
CA ASN A 11 1.13 5.71 -8.16
C ASN A 11 0.28 4.73 -7.33
N LEU A 12 -0.10 3.61 -7.94
CA LEU A 12 -0.96 2.61 -7.31
C LEU A 12 -0.34 2.00 -6.03
N ALA A 13 0.97 1.81 -5.97
CA ALA A 13 1.64 1.32 -4.76
C ALA A 13 1.54 2.33 -3.60
N GLU A 14 1.77 3.63 -3.85
CA GLU A 14 1.59 4.66 -2.84
C GLU A 14 0.13 4.76 -2.37
N TYR A 15 -0.82 4.59 -3.29
CA TYR A 15 -2.23 4.53 -2.94
C TYR A 15 -2.54 3.35 -2.00
N ILE A 16 -2.05 2.15 -2.30
CA ILE A 16 -2.23 0.96 -1.45
C ILE A 16 -1.64 1.21 -0.06
N LEU A 17 -0.39 1.67 0.03
CA LEU A 17 0.29 1.94 1.30
C LEU A 17 -0.43 3.02 2.12
N TYR A 18 -0.93 4.07 1.46
CA TYR A 18 -1.74 5.10 2.10
C TYR A 18 -3.04 4.52 2.66
N MET A 19 -3.73 3.68 1.90
CA MET A 19 -4.99 3.09 2.35
C MET A 19 -4.80 2.09 3.49
N TRP A 20 -3.71 1.32 3.51
CA TRP A 20 -3.37 0.47 4.65
C TRP A 20 -3.14 1.29 5.93
N GLN A 21 -2.48 2.44 5.82
CA GLN A 21 -2.34 3.37 6.94
C GLN A 21 -3.70 3.86 7.44
N VAL A 22 -4.63 4.17 6.54
CA VAL A 22 -5.98 4.62 6.88
C VAL A 22 -6.77 3.51 7.59
N GLU A 23 -6.69 2.26 7.13
CA GLU A 23 -7.31 1.12 7.81
C GLU A 23 -6.76 0.95 9.24
N ASP A 24 -5.45 1.12 9.43
CA ASP A 24 -4.84 1.02 10.75
C ASP A 24 -5.21 2.19 11.66
N ILE A 25 -5.37 3.41 11.12
CA ILE A 25 -5.93 4.54 11.88
C ILE A 25 -7.36 4.21 12.33
N ILE A 26 -8.20 3.69 11.44
CA ILE A 26 -9.58 3.31 11.78
C ILE A 26 -9.59 2.27 12.90
N ARG A 27 -8.72 1.25 12.83
CA ARG A 27 -8.58 0.23 13.88
C ARG A 27 -8.06 0.81 15.19
N ALA A 28 -7.07 1.69 15.14
CA ALA A 28 -6.49 2.33 16.32
C ALA A 28 -7.51 3.18 17.09
N TYR A 29 -8.49 3.76 16.39
CA TYR A 29 -9.61 4.48 16.99
C TYR A 29 -10.86 3.62 17.18
N GLU A 30 -10.74 2.29 17.10
CA GLU A 30 -11.82 1.34 17.37
C GLU A 30 -13.10 1.59 16.52
N PHE A 31 -12.92 2.01 15.27
CA PHE A 31 -14.05 2.33 14.36
C PHE A 31 -14.97 3.45 14.88
N ASN A 32 -14.47 4.33 15.76
CA ASN A 32 -15.20 5.47 16.29
C ASN A 32 -14.90 6.73 15.47
N ILE A 33 -15.89 7.17 14.69
CA ILE A 33 -15.74 8.34 13.82
C ILE A 33 -15.52 9.64 14.61
N ASP A 34 -16.11 9.80 15.79
CA ASP A 34 -15.97 11.02 16.58
C ASP A 34 -14.53 11.17 17.10
N LYS A 35 -13.91 10.06 17.54
CA LYS A 35 -12.48 10.05 17.90
C LYS A 35 -11.59 10.38 16.70
N ILE A 36 -11.90 9.85 15.52
CA ILE A 36 -11.15 10.14 14.29
C ILE A 36 -11.32 11.60 13.89
N ASP A 37 -12.53 12.16 13.99
CA ASP A 37 -12.81 13.55 13.69
C ASP A 37 -11.97 14.49 14.58
N GLU A 38 -11.98 14.24 15.89
CA GLU A 38 -11.25 15.05 16.86
C GLU A 38 -9.73 14.98 16.72
N ASN A 39 -9.19 13.78 16.53
CA ASN A 39 -7.74 13.57 16.61
C ASN A 39 -7.04 13.59 15.24
N ILE A 40 -7.77 13.40 14.14
CA ILE A 40 -7.21 13.33 12.78
C ILE A 40 -7.82 14.41 11.90
N ILE A 41 -9.14 14.46 11.75
CA ILE A 41 -9.78 15.34 10.74
C ILE A 41 -9.64 16.82 11.12
N LYS A 42 -9.88 17.17 12.38
CA LYS A 42 -9.73 18.55 12.88
C LYS A 42 -8.29 19.06 12.88
N GLN A 43 -7.31 18.17 12.78
CA GLN A 43 -5.89 18.56 12.66
C GLN A 43 -5.55 19.09 11.25
N PHE A 44 -6.40 18.82 10.24
CA PHE A 44 -6.25 19.43 8.94
C PHE A 44 -6.73 20.88 8.98
N ASN A 45 -5.86 21.82 8.61
CA ASN A 45 -6.21 23.22 8.42
C ASN A 45 -7.00 23.41 7.12
N GLN A 46 -8.22 22.90 7.08
CA GLN A 46 -9.12 22.89 5.93
C GLN A 46 -10.47 23.54 6.30
N PRO A 47 -11.19 24.12 5.32
CA PRO A 47 -12.50 24.68 5.57
C PRO A 47 -13.53 23.59 5.96
N GLU A 48 -14.63 24.01 6.57
CA GLU A 48 -15.59 23.10 7.21
C GLU A 48 -16.25 22.12 6.24
N ASP A 49 -16.61 22.58 5.04
CA ASP A 49 -17.13 21.76 3.95
C ASP A 49 -16.18 20.60 3.61
N LYS A 50 -14.88 20.87 3.49
CA LYS A 50 -13.85 19.86 3.23
C LYS A 50 -13.65 18.90 4.40
N ARG A 51 -13.74 19.38 5.64
CA ARG A 51 -13.70 18.47 6.80
C ARG A 51 -14.91 17.53 6.83
N ASN A 52 -16.09 18.01 6.46
CA ASN A 52 -17.29 17.18 6.35
C ASN A 52 -17.15 16.12 5.24
N GLU A 53 -16.58 16.48 4.08
CA GLU A 53 -16.25 15.50 3.02
C GLU A 53 -15.27 14.42 3.51
N ILE A 54 -14.24 14.81 4.28
CA ILE A 54 -13.26 13.87 4.85
C ILE A 54 -13.94 12.96 5.88
N LYS A 55 -14.81 13.50 6.74
CA LYS A 55 -15.56 12.72 7.72
C LYS A 55 -16.44 11.68 7.05
N ALA A 56 -17.24 12.09 6.07
CA ALA A 56 -18.08 11.17 5.29
C ALA A 56 -17.25 10.07 4.59
N TRP A 57 -16.04 10.42 4.11
CA TRP A 57 -15.14 9.44 3.51
C TRP A 57 -14.64 8.40 4.52
N TYR A 58 -14.29 8.80 5.75
CA TYR A 58 -13.93 7.86 6.82
C TYR A 58 -15.12 6.99 7.26
N GLU A 59 -16.33 7.56 7.35
CA GLU A 59 -17.56 6.81 7.69
C GLU A 59 -17.82 5.70 6.68
N ASN A 60 -17.71 6.00 5.38
CA ASN A 60 -17.86 5.01 4.33
C ASN A 60 -16.80 3.89 4.44
N LEU A 61 -15.54 4.22 4.72
CA LEU A 61 -14.49 3.21 4.92
C LEU A 61 -14.75 2.32 6.14
N ILE A 62 -15.18 2.91 7.24
CA ILE A 62 -15.57 2.20 8.46
C ILE A 62 -16.69 1.20 8.14
N GLU A 63 -17.71 1.64 7.39
CA GLU A 63 -18.82 0.78 6.98
C GLU A 63 -18.35 -0.37 6.09
N MET A 64 -17.53 -0.08 5.06
CA MET A 64 -16.96 -1.10 4.18
C MET A 64 -16.18 -2.16 4.97
N MET A 65 -15.30 -1.74 5.89
CA MET A 65 -14.52 -2.67 6.70
C MET A 65 -15.38 -3.56 7.61
N LYS A 66 -16.51 -3.03 8.13
CA LYS A 66 -17.48 -3.79 8.93
C LYS A 66 -18.27 -4.79 8.08
N ILE A 67 -18.72 -4.36 6.89
CA ILE A 67 -19.42 -5.23 5.94
C ILE A 67 -18.53 -6.41 5.54
N GLU A 68 -17.26 -6.13 5.26
CA GLU A 68 -16.25 -7.13 4.90
C GLU A 68 -15.71 -7.93 6.10
N LYS A 69 -16.10 -7.59 7.33
CA LYS A 69 -15.71 -8.26 8.59
C LYS A 69 -14.20 -8.30 8.84
N ILE A 70 -13.50 -7.21 8.48
CA ILE A 70 -12.03 -7.06 8.61
C ILE A 70 -11.63 -6.11 9.73
N GLU A 71 -12.46 -6.00 10.76
CA GLU A 71 -12.24 -5.06 11.87
C GLU A 71 -10.97 -5.39 12.66
N LYS A 72 -10.61 -6.68 12.74
CA LYS A 72 -9.44 -7.15 13.50
C LYS A 72 -8.18 -7.22 12.66
N MET A 73 -8.29 -7.65 11.40
CA MET A 73 -7.15 -7.90 10.52
C MET A 73 -7.58 -7.97 9.06
N GLY A 74 -6.60 -7.85 8.17
CA GLY A 74 -6.80 -7.92 6.72
C GLY A 74 -6.93 -6.54 6.07
N HIS A 75 -7.21 -6.53 4.78
CA HIS A 75 -7.37 -5.33 3.97
C HIS A 75 -8.68 -5.41 3.20
N LEU A 76 -9.27 -4.26 2.90
CA LEU A 76 -10.45 -4.12 2.06
C LEU A 76 -10.23 -4.86 0.74
N GLN A 77 -11.26 -5.53 0.24
CA GLN A 77 -11.18 -6.32 -0.98
C GLN A 77 -10.73 -5.48 -2.18
N ILE A 78 -11.14 -4.21 -2.25
CA ILE A 78 -10.67 -3.29 -3.29
C ILE A 78 -9.14 -3.12 -3.25
N LEU A 79 -8.52 -3.09 -2.07
CA LEU A 79 -7.06 -2.96 -1.94
C LEU A 79 -6.35 -4.24 -2.34
N LYS A 80 -6.90 -5.40 -1.94
CA LYS A 80 -6.39 -6.71 -2.40
C LYS A 80 -6.44 -6.83 -3.92
N ASN A 81 -7.51 -6.35 -4.55
CA ASN A 81 -7.63 -6.34 -6.00
C ASN A 81 -6.55 -5.47 -6.65
N ASN A 82 -6.28 -4.26 -6.13
CA ASN A 82 -5.20 -3.41 -6.64
C ASN A 82 -3.82 -4.07 -6.51
N VAL A 83 -3.55 -4.78 -5.40
CA VAL A 83 -2.31 -5.55 -5.24
C VAL A 83 -2.22 -6.66 -6.29
N ASN A 84 -3.32 -7.37 -6.54
CA ASN A 84 -3.38 -8.42 -7.56
C ASN A 84 -3.21 -7.87 -8.98
N GLU A 85 -3.76 -6.69 -9.29
CA GLU A 85 -3.54 -6.01 -10.57
C GLU A 85 -2.06 -5.69 -10.80
N LEU A 86 -1.37 -5.16 -9.79
CA LEU A 86 0.08 -4.96 -9.86
C LEU A 86 0.84 -6.28 -10.02
N TYR A 87 0.40 -7.35 -9.35
CA TYR A 87 1.00 -8.66 -9.50
C TYR A 87 0.79 -9.25 -10.90
N ASP A 88 -0.41 -9.14 -11.47
CA ASP A 88 -0.71 -9.59 -12.83
C ASP A 88 0.15 -8.84 -13.85
N TYR A 89 0.32 -7.53 -13.66
CA TYR A 89 1.21 -6.73 -14.50
C TYR A 89 2.69 -7.09 -14.30
N HIS A 90 3.12 -7.37 -13.07
CA HIS A 90 4.44 -7.92 -12.78
C HIS A 90 4.67 -9.22 -13.57
N VAL A 91 3.74 -10.19 -13.51
CA VAL A 91 3.82 -11.44 -14.27
C VAL A 91 3.84 -11.17 -15.77
N PHE A 92 3.05 -10.21 -16.26
CA PHE A 92 3.08 -9.79 -17.66
C PHE A 92 4.47 -9.31 -18.09
N LEU A 93 5.11 -8.43 -17.30
CA LEU A 93 6.46 -7.94 -17.60
C LEU A 93 7.49 -9.07 -17.62
N LEU A 94 7.42 -10.02 -16.68
CA LEU A 94 8.34 -11.17 -16.62
C LEU A 94 8.18 -12.12 -17.81
N THR A 95 6.95 -12.33 -18.28
CA THR A 95 6.64 -13.41 -19.23
C THR A 95 6.41 -12.93 -20.67
N LYS A 96 5.45 -12.02 -20.87
CA LYS A 96 4.98 -11.57 -22.18
C LYS A 96 5.70 -10.30 -22.63
N GLY A 97 5.81 -9.30 -21.76
CA GLY A 97 6.54 -8.06 -22.02
C GLY A 97 8.04 -8.29 -22.18
N LYS A 98 8.58 -9.29 -21.47
CA LYS A 98 10.01 -9.65 -21.43
C LYS A 98 10.90 -8.42 -21.18
N ASP A 99 10.47 -7.58 -20.25
CA ASP A 99 11.15 -6.34 -19.93
C ASP A 99 12.47 -6.65 -19.21
N SER A 100 13.59 -6.49 -19.92
CA SER A 100 14.91 -6.89 -19.40
C SER A 100 15.37 -6.00 -18.23
N ALA A 101 14.99 -4.72 -18.23
CA ALA A 101 15.31 -3.79 -17.15
C ALA A 101 14.57 -4.20 -15.87
N TYR A 102 13.25 -4.41 -15.98
CA TYR A 102 12.43 -4.85 -14.86
C TYR A 102 12.86 -6.23 -14.33
N ASN A 103 13.14 -7.17 -15.24
CA ASN A 103 13.64 -8.50 -14.87
C ASN A 103 14.93 -8.41 -14.04
N SER A 104 15.85 -7.53 -14.41
CA SER A 104 17.10 -7.31 -13.67
C SER A 104 16.83 -6.82 -12.24
N HIS A 105 15.94 -5.85 -12.07
CA HIS A 105 15.58 -5.35 -10.73
C HIS A 105 14.85 -6.42 -9.90
N TYR A 106 13.95 -7.21 -10.50
CA TYR A 106 13.30 -8.30 -9.79
C TYR A 106 14.30 -9.37 -9.33
N GLN A 107 15.26 -9.77 -10.19
CA GLN A 107 16.29 -10.75 -9.80
C GLN A 107 17.17 -10.25 -8.65
N GLN A 108 17.47 -8.95 -8.62
CA GLN A 108 18.20 -8.33 -7.50
C GLN A 108 17.40 -8.32 -6.20
N ALA A 109 16.08 -8.17 -6.28
CA ALA A 109 15.18 -8.17 -5.12
C ALA A 109 14.84 -9.59 -4.62
N LEU A 110 14.86 -10.61 -5.49
CA LEU A 110 14.33 -11.95 -5.22
C LEU A 110 14.87 -12.61 -3.95
N GLY A 111 16.18 -12.49 -3.70
CA GLY A 111 16.81 -13.01 -2.49
C GLY A 111 16.25 -12.36 -1.22
N ASN A 112 16.15 -11.03 -1.23
CA ASN A 112 15.59 -10.26 -0.12
C ASN A 112 14.09 -10.53 0.07
N ILE A 113 13.33 -10.73 -1.02
CA ILE A 113 11.90 -11.07 -0.97
C ILE A 113 11.71 -12.41 -0.27
N SER A 114 12.51 -13.41 -0.65
CA SER A 114 12.48 -14.75 -0.06
C SER A 114 12.78 -14.69 1.45
N GLU A 115 13.84 -13.96 1.83
CA GLU A 115 14.20 -13.78 3.23
C GLU A 115 13.11 -13.04 4.03
N PHE A 116 12.50 -11.98 3.48
CA PHE A 116 11.44 -11.26 4.17
C PHE A 116 10.17 -12.10 4.31
N ARG A 117 9.84 -12.92 3.30
CA ARG A 117 8.71 -13.85 3.33
C ARG A 117 8.85 -14.88 4.44
N GLU A 118 10.05 -15.36 4.73
CA GLU A 118 10.29 -16.31 5.84
C GLU A 118 10.17 -15.63 7.21
N ARG A 119 10.50 -14.34 7.31
CA ARG A 119 10.53 -13.58 8.57
C ARG A 119 9.20 -12.92 8.93
N SER A 120 8.47 -12.45 7.93
CA SER A 120 7.08 -12.03 8.09
C SER A 120 6.24 -13.30 8.16
N ASN A 121 5.23 -13.38 9.02
CA ASN A 121 4.28 -14.52 9.01
C ASN A 121 3.41 -14.52 7.73
N ALA A 122 3.97 -14.10 6.59
CA ALA A 122 3.39 -14.18 5.28
C ALA A 122 3.11 -15.66 4.97
N THR A 123 1.90 -15.91 4.48
CA THR A 123 1.51 -17.24 4.06
C THR A 123 2.00 -17.47 2.63
N GLN A 124 1.96 -18.72 2.18
CA GLN A 124 2.25 -19.05 0.78
C GLN A 124 1.28 -18.39 -0.21
N GLU A 125 0.13 -17.88 0.26
CA GLU A 125 -0.86 -17.20 -0.57
C GLU A 125 -0.44 -15.77 -0.95
N ASN A 126 0.51 -15.17 -0.23
CA ASN A 126 0.94 -13.80 -0.53
C ASN A 126 1.83 -13.78 -1.77
N ASN A 127 1.51 -12.97 -2.77
CA ASN A 127 2.37 -12.81 -3.95
C ASN A 127 3.58 -11.92 -3.64
N ASP A 128 4.60 -11.92 -4.51
CA ASP A 128 5.84 -11.17 -4.25
C ASP A 128 5.63 -9.65 -4.14
N ILE A 129 4.64 -9.10 -4.85
CA ILE A 129 4.30 -7.68 -4.77
C ILE A 129 3.70 -7.36 -3.40
N GLU A 130 2.80 -8.22 -2.90
CA GLU A 130 2.23 -8.06 -1.56
C GLU A 130 3.30 -8.15 -0.47
N VAL A 131 4.26 -9.08 -0.60
CA VAL A 131 5.40 -9.21 0.32
C VAL A 131 6.24 -7.93 0.31
N CYS A 132 6.58 -7.40 -0.87
CA CYS A 132 7.31 -6.13 -0.98
C CYS A 132 6.54 -4.95 -0.38
N LEU A 133 5.25 -4.81 -0.67
CA LEU A 133 4.41 -3.74 -0.12
C LEU A 133 4.32 -3.85 1.41
N THR A 134 4.17 -5.06 1.96
CA THR A 134 4.16 -5.32 3.40
C THR A 134 5.47 -4.90 4.05
N ALA A 135 6.60 -5.21 3.41
CA ALA A 135 7.92 -4.79 3.88
C ALA A 135 8.08 -3.26 3.86
N LEU A 136 7.68 -2.61 2.76
CA LEU A 136 7.72 -1.15 2.63
C LEU A 136 6.84 -0.46 3.68
N TYR A 137 5.64 -1.00 3.93
CA TYR A 137 4.74 -0.51 4.96
C TYR A 137 5.32 -0.70 6.37
N GLY A 138 5.91 -1.85 6.66
CA GLY A 138 6.58 -2.10 7.94
C GLY A 138 7.70 -1.09 8.22
N ILE A 139 8.48 -0.73 7.19
CA ILE A 139 9.51 0.31 7.30
C ILE A 139 8.93 1.69 7.52
N LEU A 140 7.83 2.03 6.83
CA LEU A 140 7.11 3.28 7.06
C LEU A 140 6.68 3.39 8.53
N MET A 141 6.11 2.32 9.09
CA MET A 141 5.69 2.27 10.49
C MET A 141 6.87 2.41 11.47
N LEU A 142 7.99 1.74 11.21
CA LEU A 142 9.20 1.89 12.04
C LEU A 142 9.74 3.32 12.02
N LYS A 143 9.72 3.99 10.86
CA LYS A 143 10.13 5.40 10.73
C LYS A 143 9.20 6.33 11.51
N LEU A 144 7.89 6.13 11.42
CA LEU A 144 6.90 6.93 12.17
C LEU A 144 7.06 6.76 13.68
N GLN A 145 7.56 5.61 14.13
CA GLN A 145 7.89 5.34 15.54
C GLN A 145 9.30 5.78 15.94
N GLU A 146 10.04 6.47 15.06
CA GLU A 146 11.44 6.88 15.25
C GLU A 146 12.39 5.73 15.65
N LYS A 147 12.06 4.50 15.25
CA LYS A 147 12.88 3.33 15.54
C LYS A 147 14.08 3.28 14.61
N LYS A 148 15.24 2.91 15.17
CA LYS A 148 16.46 2.69 14.39
C LYS A 148 16.29 1.49 13.48
N ILE A 149 16.57 1.68 12.19
CA ILE A 149 16.57 0.64 11.17
C ILE A 149 18.03 0.28 10.87
N SER A 150 18.33 -1.01 10.82
CA SER A 150 19.68 -1.48 10.50
C SER A 150 20.07 -1.12 9.06
N LYS A 151 21.37 -1.00 8.78
CA LYS A 151 21.88 -0.73 7.43
C LYS A 151 21.49 -1.85 6.45
N ASP A 152 21.56 -3.10 6.91
CA ASP A 152 21.25 -4.28 6.08
C ASP A 152 19.76 -4.29 5.71
N THR A 153 18.89 -3.98 6.66
CA THR A 153 17.45 -3.83 6.39
C THR A 153 17.18 -2.70 5.40
N LEU A 154 17.85 -1.55 5.52
CA LEU A 154 17.68 -0.45 4.56
C LEU A 154 18.16 -0.82 3.15
N ALA A 155 19.27 -1.56 3.04
CA ALA A 155 19.79 -2.04 1.77
C ALA A 155 18.80 -3.01 1.10
N ALA A 156 18.28 -3.99 1.85
CA ALA A 156 17.27 -4.93 1.37
C ALA A 156 15.99 -4.21 0.88
N ILE A 157 15.48 -3.26 1.68
CA ILE A 157 14.27 -2.49 1.36
C ILE A 157 14.47 -1.60 0.13
N THR A 158 15.68 -1.12 -0.12
CA THR A 158 15.98 -0.33 -1.31
C THR A 158 15.75 -1.13 -2.58
N THR A 159 16.09 -2.43 -2.58
CA THR A 159 15.81 -3.32 -3.72
C THR A 159 14.30 -3.45 -3.98
N PHE A 160 13.48 -3.57 -2.92
CA PHE A 160 12.01 -3.60 -3.06
C PHE A 160 11.47 -2.28 -3.59
N SER A 161 11.93 -1.17 -3.01
CA SER A 161 11.44 0.17 -3.36
C SER A 161 11.73 0.50 -4.83
N GLN A 162 12.90 0.13 -5.34
CA GLN A 162 13.25 0.34 -6.75
C GLN A 162 12.37 -0.48 -7.68
N MET A 163 12.20 -1.77 -7.39
CA MET A 163 11.35 -2.68 -8.17
C MET A 163 9.89 -2.22 -8.19
N ILE A 164 9.31 -1.87 -7.03
CA ILE A 164 7.91 -1.43 -6.91
C ILE A 164 7.71 -0.06 -7.58
N SER A 165 8.68 0.84 -7.47
CA SER A 165 8.64 2.14 -8.15
C SER A 165 8.58 1.96 -9.66
N GLU A 166 9.49 1.16 -10.23
CA GLU A 166 9.48 0.88 -11.67
C GLU A 166 8.20 0.16 -12.12
N LEU A 167 7.75 -0.85 -11.37
CA LEU A 167 6.51 -1.57 -11.66
C LEU A 167 5.32 -0.62 -11.76
N THR A 168 5.20 0.30 -10.80
CA THR A 168 4.06 1.20 -10.72
C THR A 168 4.08 2.27 -11.80
N VAL A 169 5.26 2.79 -12.15
CA VAL A 169 5.41 3.73 -13.27
C VAL A 169 5.00 3.05 -14.58
N LYS A 170 5.51 1.83 -14.84
CA LYS A 170 5.15 1.07 -16.04
C LYS A 170 3.67 0.70 -16.07
N TYR A 171 3.10 0.31 -14.92
CA TYR A 171 1.68 -0.01 -14.81
C TYR A 171 0.80 1.18 -15.17
N LYS A 172 1.14 2.37 -14.66
CA LYS A 172 0.42 3.59 -14.99
C LYS A 172 0.42 3.86 -16.49
N THR A 173 1.59 3.82 -17.15
CA THR A 173 1.68 4.01 -18.60
C THR A 173 0.86 2.96 -19.36
N PHE A 174 0.89 1.70 -18.91
CA PHE A 174 0.10 0.62 -19.51
C PHE A 174 -1.42 0.83 -19.39
N GLU A 175 -1.90 1.39 -18.28
CA GLU A 175 -3.32 1.74 -18.11
C GLU A 175 -3.70 2.96 -18.96
N GLU A 176 -2.84 3.97 -19.06
CA GLU A 176 -3.05 5.15 -19.94
C GLU A 176 -3.11 4.77 -21.42
N ASP A 177 -2.31 3.78 -21.86
CA ASP A 177 -2.31 3.30 -23.26
C ASP A 177 -3.56 2.48 -23.63
N LYS A 178 -4.39 2.08 -22.66
CA LYS A 178 -5.64 1.32 -22.89
C LYS A 178 -6.87 2.22 -23.06
N GLU A 179 -6.80 3.48 -22.64
CA GLU A 179 -7.88 4.48 -22.72
C GLU A 179 -7.91 5.18 -24.10
#